data_AF-A0A7V0LQE7-F1
#
_entry.id   AF-A0A7V0LQE7-F1
#
_cell.length_a   1.000
_cell.length_b   1.000
_cell.length_c   1.000
_cell.angle_alpha   90.00
_cell.angle_beta   90.00
_cell.angle_gamma   90.00
#
_symmetry.space_group_name_H-M   'P 1'
#
loop_
_entity.id
_entity.type
_entity.pdbx_description
1 polymer ?
#
loop_
_entity_poly.entity_id
_entity_poly.type
_entity_poly.pdbx_seq_one_letter_code
_entity_poly.pdbx_strand_id
1 'polypeptide(L)'
;MTATNGLRITRRFTTAGRDPYEEIDWTIRDSRITNPDGSIVFEMKDAEVPAAWSQVASDIMVSKYFRKAGIPQTDEHGNPLVDGNGEPVLGPEHSAKQVFDRLTGAWRWWGEQHGYFSSEEDAQAFEDELKYMLANQMAAPNSPQWFNTGINWAYGLTGPEQGFWYVDPDTKELVSSPDSYSRPSPHACFIQSVKDDLVNEGGIMDLWTREARLFKFGSGTGTNFSSIRAEGEPLSGGGKSSGVMSFLKIGDRAAGAIKSGGTTRRAAKMVILDMDHPDIEEFINWKRLEEEKAKVLIKYGGLTSDFNGEAYQTVSGQNSNNSVRVTAEFLRRVKTDGDWDLIERSTGKVRKTVKARHLWRQIAEAAWACADPGMQFHTTINEWHTSPAGGEIRASNPCSEYLFLDDTACNLASLNLVKFYDDETGRF
;
A
#
# COMPACT_ATOMS: atom_id res chain seq x y z
N MET A 1 34.64 19.87 23.70
CA MET A 1 33.50 19.90 22.76
C MET A 1 33.33 18.48 22.22
N THR A 2 32.45 17.72 22.83
CA THR A 2 32.09 16.36 22.37
C THR A 2 31.41 16.49 21.01
N ALA A 3 31.91 15.80 20.00
CA ALA A 3 31.28 15.75 18.69
C ALA A 3 29.81 15.31 18.85
N THR A 4 28.87 16.10 18.34
CA THR A 4 27.47 15.72 18.29
C THR A 4 27.32 14.63 17.22
N ASN A 5 26.98 13.41 17.63
CA ASN A 5 26.88 12.20 16.78
C ASN A 5 25.63 12.19 15.85
N GLY A 6 24.99 13.34 15.61
CA GLY A 6 23.78 13.43 14.80
C GLY A 6 24.06 13.68 13.31
N LEU A 7 23.02 13.54 12.49
CA LEU A 7 23.02 13.83 11.06
C LEU A 7 23.22 15.33 10.83
N ARG A 8 24.22 15.66 10.01
CA ARG A 8 24.42 17.00 9.44
C ARG A 8 23.71 17.10 8.11
N ILE A 9 22.96 18.17 7.90
CA ILE A 9 22.16 18.38 6.69
C ILE A 9 22.73 19.54 5.90
N THR A 10 23.22 19.24 4.69
CA THR A 10 23.71 20.25 3.77
C THR A 10 22.55 20.79 2.94
N ARG A 11 22.26 22.08 3.05
CA ARG A 11 21.28 22.76 2.19
C ARG A 11 21.77 22.77 0.74
N ARG A 12 20.87 22.42 -0.18
CA ARG A 12 21.13 22.37 -1.63
C ARG A 12 20.19 23.29 -2.40
N PHE A 13 18.94 23.38 -1.96
CA PHE A 13 17.89 24.12 -2.65
C PHE A 13 17.38 25.33 -1.86
N THR A 14 17.66 25.38 -0.56
CA THR A 14 17.12 26.40 0.34
C THR A 14 18.21 27.26 0.98
N THR A 15 17.82 28.46 1.43
CA THR A 15 18.70 29.38 2.16
C THR A 15 18.26 29.47 3.62
N ALA A 16 19.22 29.37 4.56
CA ALA A 16 18.93 29.46 5.99
C ALA A 16 18.23 30.79 6.35
N GLY A 17 17.16 30.70 7.15
CA GLY A 17 16.39 31.86 7.61
C GLY A 17 15.38 32.42 6.60
N ARG A 18 15.23 31.81 5.42
CA ARG A 18 14.19 32.16 4.44
C ARG A 18 13.15 31.06 4.38
N ASP A 19 11.88 31.43 4.19
CA ASP A 19 10.81 30.45 3.98
C ASP A 19 11.00 29.75 2.62
N PRO A 20 11.08 28.40 2.57
CA PRO A 20 11.23 27.65 1.33
C PRO A 20 10.16 27.93 0.27
N TYR A 21 8.99 28.43 0.66
CA TYR A 21 7.90 28.76 -0.25
C TYR A 21 8.03 30.13 -0.91
N GLU A 22 8.89 31.04 -0.40
CA GLU A 22 9.11 32.38 -0.99
C GLU A 22 9.66 32.30 -2.43
N GLU A 23 10.38 31.24 -2.76
CA GLU A 23 11.01 31.04 -4.07
C GLU A 23 10.11 30.29 -5.07
N ILE A 24 8.85 30.04 -4.70
CA ILE A 24 7.89 29.26 -5.48
C ILE A 24 6.68 30.13 -5.80
N ASP A 25 6.29 30.19 -7.08
CA ASP A 25 5.05 30.84 -7.48
C ASP A 25 3.84 29.97 -7.10
N TRP A 26 2.82 30.58 -6.52
CA TRP A 26 1.58 29.93 -6.09
C TRP A 26 0.37 30.46 -6.87
N THR A 27 -0.64 29.60 -7.02
CA THR A 27 -1.90 29.95 -7.68
C THR A 27 -3.07 29.32 -6.93
N ILE A 28 -4.22 30.00 -7.02
CA ILE A 28 -5.50 29.48 -6.57
C ILE A 28 -6.16 28.74 -7.74
N ARG A 29 -6.68 27.52 -7.49
CA ARG A 29 -7.37 26.70 -8.49
C ARG A 29 -8.58 26.01 -7.90
N ASP A 30 -9.62 25.88 -8.73
CA ASP A 30 -10.74 25.00 -8.45
C ASP A 30 -10.37 23.57 -8.86
N SER A 31 -10.75 22.61 -8.03
CA SER A 31 -10.65 21.19 -8.33
C SER A 31 -12.03 20.58 -8.43
N ARG A 32 -12.33 19.95 -9.57
CA ARG A 32 -13.62 19.33 -9.83
C ARG A 32 -13.45 17.99 -10.54
N ILE A 33 -13.99 16.94 -9.94
CA ILE A 33 -14.03 15.59 -10.51
C ILE A 33 -15.47 15.25 -10.84
N THR A 34 -15.72 14.83 -12.08
CA THR A 34 -17.04 14.41 -12.56
C THR A 34 -17.03 12.97 -13.06
N ASN A 35 -18.19 12.31 -12.95
CA ASN A 35 -18.45 11.04 -13.62
C ASN A 35 -18.62 11.23 -15.14
N PRO A 36 -18.58 10.15 -15.94
CA PRO A 36 -18.85 10.22 -17.38
C PRO A 36 -20.24 10.78 -17.74
N ASP A 37 -21.21 10.66 -16.84
CA ASP A 37 -22.56 11.22 -16.99
C ASP A 37 -22.64 12.72 -16.64
N GLY A 38 -21.52 13.34 -16.25
CA GLY A 38 -21.43 14.76 -15.88
C GLY A 38 -21.76 15.06 -14.42
N SER A 39 -22.18 14.08 -13.62
CA SER A 39 -22.43 14.29 -12.19
C SER A 39 -21.14 14.57 -11.42
N ILE A 40 -21.19 15.47 -10.43
CA ILE A 40 -20.02 15.86 -9.64
C ILE A 40 -19.74 14.80 -8.59
N VAL A 41 -18.52 14.26 -8.60
CA VAL A 41 -18.00 13.32 -7.59
C VAL A 41 -17.35 14.08 -6.44
N PHE A 42 -16.63 15.15 -6.76
CA PHE A 42 -15.90 15.98 -5.81
C PHE A 42 -15.72 17.39 -6.38
N GLU A 43 -15.87 18.40 -5.54
CA GLU A 43 -15.55 19.78 -5.89
C GLU A 43 -14.96 20.48 -4.66
N MET A 44 -13.88 21.22 -4.86
CA MET A 44 -13.33 22.16 -3.89
C MET A 44 -12.85 23.39 -4.66
N LYS A 45 -13.29 24.56 -4.19
CA LYS A 45 -12.89 25.83 -4.76
C LYS A 45 -11.72 26.43 -4.01
N ASP A 46 -11.03 27.31 -4.71
CA ASP A 46 -10.03 28.18 -4.14
C ASP A 46 -8.86 27.44 -3.44
N ALA A 47 -8.43 26.30 -3.99
CA ALA A 47 -7.30 25.55 -3.45
C ALA A 47 -5.96 26.16 -3.87
N GLU A 48 -5.07 26.40 -2.91
CA GLU A 48 -3.73 26.95 -3.16
C GLU A 48 -2.74 25.82 -3.49
N VAL A 49 -2.08 25.92 -4.65
CA VAL A 49 -1.10 24.95 -5.15
C VAL A 49 0.04 25.67 -5.88
N PRO A 50 1.22 25.04 -6.06
CA PRO A 50 2.28 25.62 -6.88
C PRO A 50 1.83 25.88 -8.31
N ALA A 51 2.13 27.06 -8.85
CA ALA A 51 1.69 27.50 -10.17
C ALA A 51 2.20 26.61 -11.31
N ALA A 52 3.40 26.05 -11.16
CA ALA A 52 4.02 25.16 -12.13
C ALA A 52 3.35 23.78 -12.24
N TRP A 53 2.47 23.40 -11.31
CA TRP A 53 1.80 22.10 -11.37
C TRP A 53 0.80 22.03 -12.52
N SER A 54 0.65 20.85 -13.12
CA SER A 54 -0.44 20.57 -14.04
C SER A 54 -1.78 20.54 -13.32
N GLN A 55 -2.89 20.77 -14.04
CA GLN A 55 -4.24 20.67 -13.46
C GLN A 55 -4.49 19.28 -12.83
N VAL A 56 -4.03 18.21 -13.48
CA VAL A 56 -4.17 16.84 -12.97
C VAL A 56 -3.43 16.65 -11.64
N ALA A 57 -2.22 17.21 -11.49
CA ALA A 57 -1.49 17.15 -10.22
C ALA A 57 -2.22 17.93 -9.11
N SER A 58 -2.74 19.12 -9.43
CA SER A 58 -3.60 19.89 -8.53
C SER A 58 -4.83 19.10 -8.11
N ASP A 59 -5.55 18.49 -9.06
CA ASP A 59 -6.75 17.71 -8.78
C ASP A 59 -6.47 16.48 -7.92
N ILE A 60 -5.34 15.79 -8.12
CA ILE A 60 -4.94 14.66 -7.29
C ILE A 60 -4.61 15.13 -5.87
N MET A 61 -3.81 16.19 -5.72
CA MET A 61 -3.48 16.75 -4.42
C MET A 61 -4.74 17.12 -3.64
N VAL A 62 -5.60 17.92 -4.27
CA VAL A 62 -6.81 18.42 -3.64
C VAL A 62 -7.77 17.27 -3.37
N SER A 63 -8.08 16.41 -4.33
CA SER A 63 -9.10 15.36 -4.12
C SER A 63 -8.65 14.22 -3.20
N LYS A 64 -7.36 13.88 -3.17
CA LYS A 64 -6.85 12.70 -2.45
C LYS A 64 -6.11 13.02 -1.16
N TYR A 65 -5.27 14.06 -1.16
CA TYR A 65 -4.30 14.27 -0.08
C TYR A 65 -4.71 15.36 0.90
N PHE A 66 -5.53 16.32 0.49
CA PHE A 66 -6.12 17.26 1.44
C PHE A 66 -7.04 16.53 2.41
N ARG A 67 -6.79 16.73 3.69
CA ARG A 67 -7.71 16.32 4.76
C ARG A 67 -9.04 17.06 4.55
N LYS A 68 -10.14 16.33 4.66
CA LYS A 68 -11.47 16.82 4.27
C LYS A 68 -12.27 17.48 5.40
N ALA A 69 -11.88 17.26 6.65
CA ALA A 69 -12.61 17.76 7.80
C ALA A 69 -11.73 17.72 9.06
N GLY A 70 -12.14 18.54 10.03
CA GLY A 70 -11.56 18.60 11.37
C GLY A 70 -10.38 19.55 11.51
N ILE A 71 -9.99 20.26 10.45
CA ILE A 71 -8.87 21.22 10.51
C ILE A 71 -9.40 22.57 11.02
N PRO A 72 -8.84 23.14 12.09
CA PRO A 72 -9.16 24.51 12.50
C PRO A 72 -8.92 25.50 11.35
N GLN A 73 -9.91 26.32 11.04
CA GLN A 73 -9.87 27.30 9.97
C GLN A 73 -9.30 28.63 10.48
N THR A 74 -8.68 29.39 9.58
CA THR A 74 -8.07 30.69 9.88
C THR A 74 -8.56 31.76 8.92
N ASP A 75 -8.53 33.01 9.36
CA ASP A 75 -8.73 34.17 8.47
C ASP A 75 -7.51 34.40 7.55
N GLU A 76 -7.59 35.44 6.70
CA GLU A 76 -6.52 35.84 5.78
C GLU A 76 -5.22 36.29 6.47
N HIS A 77 -5.27 36.55 7.79
CA HIS A 77 -4.14 36.93 8.62
C HIS A 77 -3.61 35.77 9.46
N GLY A 78 -4.17 34.56 9.31
CA GLY A 78 -3.79 33.36 10.06
C GLY A 78 -4.39 33.28 11.46
N ASN A 79 -5.34 34.14 11.83
CA ASN A 79 -6.00 34.05 13.13
C ASN A 79 -7.06 32.94 13.11
N PRO A 80 -7.18 32.12 14.16
CA PRO A 80 -8.21 31.09 14.24
C PRO A 80 -9.62 31.68 14.13
N LEU A 81 -10.44 31.10 13.24
CA LEU A 81 -11.86 31.39 13.16
C LEU A 81 -12.59 30.65 14.27
N VAL A 82 -13.43 31.35 15.01
CA VAL A 82 -14.28 30.78 16.07
C VAL A 82 -15.76 31.01 15.73
N ASP A 83 -16.60 30.06 16.14
CA ASP A 83 -18.04 30.16 15.99
C ASP A 83 -18.67 31.05 17.08
N GLY A 84 -20.00 31.20 17.05
CA GLY A 84 -20.74 32.02 18.02
C GLY A 84 -20.64 31.56 19.48
N ASN A 85 -20.12 30.35 19.73
CA ASN A 85 -19.88 29.80 21.06
C ASN A 85 -18.41 29.91 21.48
N GLY A 86 -17.53 30.43 20.61
CA GLY A 86 -16.09 30.52 20.85
C GLY A 86 -15.31 29.25 20.50
N GLU A 87 -15.95 28.26 19.87
CA GLU A 87 -15.30 27.03 19.44
C GLU A 87 -14.65 27.19 18.06
N PRO A 88 -13.51 26.53 17.76
CA PRO A 88 -12.88 26.65 16.45
C PRO A 88 -13.80 26.21 15.30
N VAL A 89 -13.88 27.02 14.25
CA VAL A 89 -14.53 26.63 13.00
C VAL A 89 -13.66 25.56 12.34
N LEU A 90 -14.24 24.40 12.05
CA LEU A 90 -13.51 23.27 11.47
C LEU A 90 -13.86 23.10 9.98
N GLY A 91 -12.87 22.71 9.18
CA GLY A 91 -12.99 22.53 7.74
C GLY A 91 -11.91 21.60 7.17
N PRO A 92 -11.72 21.61 5.83
CA PRO A 92 -10.66 20.86 5.18
C PRO A 92 -9.32 21.62 5.17
N GLU A 93 -8.28 20.97 4.66
CA GLU A 93 -7.10 21.66 4.13
C GLU A 93 -7.47 22.38 2.83
N HIS A 94 -6.90 23.56 2.60
CA HIS A 94 -7.13 24.42 1.43
C HIS A 94 -5.84 24.76 0.68
N SER A 95 -4.66 24.46 1.25
CA SER A 95 -3.37 24.72 0.61
C SER A 95 -2.47 23.49 0.62
N ALA A 96 -1.72 23.27 -0.47
CA ALA A 96 -0.69 22.25 -0.51
C ALA A 96 0.44 22.52 0.51
N LYS A 97 0.65 23.79 0.93
CA LYS A 97 1.57 24.14 2.02
C LYS A 97 1.21 23.42 3.32
N GLN A 98 -0.08 23.41 3.70
CA GLN A 98 -0.56 22.72 4.89
C GLN A 98 -0.20 21.22 4.87
N VAL A 99 -0.33 20.59 3.70
CA VAL A 99 0.06 19.19 3.50
C VAL A 99 1.57 19.04 3.68
N PHE A 100 2.38 19.81 2.96
CA PHE A 100 3.83 19.73 3.08
C PHE A 100 4.31 19.97 4.51
N ASP A 101 3.79 21.01 5.18
CA ASP A 101 4.14 21.38 6.54
C ASP A 101 3.84 20.25 7.54
N ARG A 102 2.64 19.65 7.48
CA ARG A 102 2.33 18.53 8.39
C ARG A 102 3.21 17.31 8.11
N LEU A 103 3.60 17.05 6.87
CA LEU A 103 4.50 15.93 6.56
C LEU A 103 5.91 16.22 7.10
N THR A 104 6.53 17.31 6.64
CA THR A 104 7.94 17.62 6.92
C THR A 104 8.17 18.00 8.36
N GLY A 105 7.26 18.77 8.95
CA GLY A 105 7.33 19.18 10.34
C GLY A 105 7.14 18.00 11.29
N ALA A 106 6.24 17.06 10.99
CA ALA A 106 6.13 15.84 11.79
C ALA A 106 7.39 14.98 11.70
N TRP A 107 7.96 14.78 10.51
CA TRP A 107 9.21 14.03 10.37
C TRP A 107 10.38 14.68 11.10
N ARG A 108 10.52 16.01 10.99
CA ARG A 108 11.51 16.78 11.75
C ARG A 108 11.30 16.58 13.24
N TRP A 109 10.09 16.77 13.74
CA TRP A 109 9.76 16.63 15.15
C TRP A 109 10.14 15.24 15.68
N TRP A 110 9.79 14.16 14.97
CA TRP A 110 10.21 12.80 15.33
C TRP A 110 11.74 12.65 15.35
N GLY A 111 12.44 13.22 14.37
CA GLY A 111 13.90 13.22 14.32
C GLY A 111 14.54 13.97 15.49
N GLU A 112 13.97 15.10 15.91
CA GLU A 112 14.41 15.85 17.08
C GLU A 112 14.17 15.07 18.38
N GLN A 113 12.97 14.50 18.56
CA GLN A 113 12.64 13.72 19.75
C GLN A 113 13.56 12.51 19.96
N HIS A 114 14.09 11.94 18.88
CA HIS A 114 14.98 10.78 18.93
C HIS A 114 16.45 11.10 18.65
N GLY A 115 16.84 12.38 18.66
CA GLY A 115 18.23 12.80 18.59
C GLY A 115 18.91 12.48 17.25
N TYR A 116 18.17 12.50 16.15
CA TYR A 116 18.69 12.16 14.82
C TYR A 116 19.60 13.26 14.27
N PHE A 117 19.37 14.53 14.61
CA PHE A 117 20.09 15.68 14.05
C PHE A 117 21.25 16.12 14.94
N SER A 118 22.33 16.63 14.33
CA SER A 118 23.47 17.14 15.10
C SER A 118 23.24 18.52 15.71
N SER A 119 22.27 19.28 15.19
CA SER A 119 21.87 20.60 15.67
C SER A 119 20.42 20.93 15.26
N GLU A 120 19.83 21.97 15.87
CA GLU A 120 18.53 22.52 15.45
C GLU A 120 18.59 23.09 14.02
N GLU A 121 19.75 23.62 13.60
CA GLU A 121 19.95 24.11 12.24
C GLU A 121 19.87 22.97 11.22
N ASP A 122 20.41 21.79 11.54
CA ASP A 122 20.31 20.60 10.70
C ASP A 122 18.86 20.10 10.60
N ALA A 123 18.11 20.13 11.71
CA ALA A 123 16.70 19.76 11.74
C ALA A 123 15.84 20.72 10.89
N GLN A 124 16.11 22.03 10.98
CA GLN A 124 15.44 23.03 10.14
C GLN A 124 15.81 22.87 8.67
N ALA A 125 17.10 22.62 8.36
CA ALA A 125 17.54 22.37 7.00
C ALA A 125 16.87 21.13 6.39
N PHE A 126 16.67 20.07 7.18
CA PHE A 126 15.94 18.88 6.75
C PHE A 126 14.49 19.20 6.37
N GLU A 127 13.78 19.95 7.20
CA GLU A 127 12.41 20.36 6.93
C GLU A 127 12.33 21.23 5.66
N ASP A 128 13.19 22.24 5.58
CA ASP A 128 13.19 23.23 4.50
C ASP A 128 13.45 22.60 3.13
N GLU A 129 14.49 21.76 3.02
CA GLU A 129 14.83 21.06 1.78
C GLU A 129 13.68 20.16 1.33
N LEU A 130 13.01 19.46 2.25
CA LEU A 130 11.89 18.61 1.92
C LEU A 130 10.65 19.40 1.47
N LYS A 131 10.34 20.53 2.12
CA LYS A 131 9.25 21.42 1.67
C LYS A 131 9.47 21.87 0.23
N TYR A 132 10.69 22.33 -0.07
CA TYR A 132 11.07 22.73 -1.42
C TYR A 132 10.95 21.56 -2.42
N MET A 133 11.49 20.39 -2.08
CA MET A 133 11.50 19.22 -2.95
C MET A 133 10.08 18.67 -3.22
N LEU A 134 9.19 18.69 -2.23
CA LEU A 134 7.80 18.27 -2.39
C LEU A 134 7.03 19.26 -3.27
N ALA A 135 7.18 20.57 -3.02
CA ALA A 135 6.52 21.62 -3.81
C ALA A 135 6.98 21.62 -5.28
N ASN A 136 8.27 21.35 -5.55
CA ASN A 136 8.83 21.26 -6.90
C ASN A 136 8.72 19.89 -7.57
N GLN A 137 8.02 18.92 -6.94
CA GLN A 137 7.85 17.55 -7.43
C GLN A 137 9.19 16.83 -7.72
N MET A 138 10.19 17.09 -6.90
CA MET A 138 11.52 16.46 -6.95
C MET A 138 11.56 15.13 -6.22
N ALA A 139 10.74 15.01 -5.17
CA ALA A 139 10.58 13.78 -4.41
C ALA A 139 9.12 13.60 -3.99
N ALA A 140 8.73 12.35 -3.74
CA ALA A 140 7.43 12.03 -3.19
C ALA A 140 7.50 10.80 -2.29
N PRO A 141 6.96 10.84 -1.06
CA PRO A 141 6.74 9.63 -0.28
C PRO A 141 5.52 8.84 -0.81
N ASN A 142 5.34 7.61 -0.33
CA ASN A 142 4.18 6.79 -0.65
C ASN A 142 2.85 7.41 -0.16
N SER A 143 1.73 7.09 -0.83
CA SER A 143 0.43 7.72 -0.58
C SER A 143 -0.05 7.73 0.90
N PRO A 144 0.10 6.66 1.70
CA PRO A 144 -0.22 6.71 3.13
C PRO A 144 0.50 7.77 3.96
N GLN A 145 1.70 8.21 3.56
CA GLN A 145 2.37 9.34 4.20
C GLN A 145 1.55 10.63 4.01
N TRP A 146 1.11 10.87 2.77
CA TRP A 146 0.24 12.00 2.45
C TRP A 146 -1.09 11.95 3.19
N PHE A 147 -1.67 10.77 3.43
CA PHE A 147 -2.97 10.67 4.11
C PHE A 147 -2.89 10.87 5.63
N ASN A 148 -1.86 10.29 6.27
CA ASN A 148 -1.90 10.05 7.71
C ASN A 148 -0.81 10.80 8.48
N THR A 149 0.30 11.16 7.84
CA THR A 149 1.44 11.77 8.54
C THR A 149 1.10 13.20 8.97
N GLY A 150 1.45 13.51 10.23
CA GLY A 150 1.35 14.85 10.78
C GLY A 150 -0.05 15.31 11.15
N ILE A 151 -1.08 14.50 10.96
CA ILE A 151 -2.47 14.87 11.27
C ILE A 151 -2.63 15.21 12.77
N ASN A 152 -2.07 14.39 13.66
CA ASN A 152 -2.07 14.69 15.09
C ASN A 152 -1.09 15.81 15.44
N TRP A 153 0.12 15.77 14.89
CA TRP A 153 1.17 16.75 15.20
C TRP A 153 0.78 18.19 14.82
N ALA A 154 0.25 18.40 13.61
CA ALA A 154 -0.10 19.72 13.11
C ALA A 154 -1.45 20.23 13.66
N TYR A 155 -2.41 19.34 13.89
CA TYR A 155 -3.80 19.73 14.15
C TYR A 155 -4.40 19.19 15.46
N GLY A 156 -3.63 18.43 16.25
CA GLY A 156 -4.10 17.81 17.49
C GLY A 156 -5.15 16.71 17.30
N LEU A 157 -5.39 16.28 16.06
CA LEU A 157 -6.47 15.33 15.75
C LEU A 157 -6.12 13.91 16.21
N THR A 158 -7.05 13.29 16.92
CA THR A 158 -7.00 11.89 17.36
C THR A 158 -8.14 11.08 16.71
N GLY A 159 -8.26 9.81 17.07
CA GLY A 159 -9.35 8.96 16.60
C GLY A 159 -9.54 7.75 17.51
N PRO A 160 -10.53 6.89 17.24
CA PRO A 160 -10.66 5.65 17.98
C PRO A 160 -9.46 4.72 17.74
N GLU A 161 -9.13 3.87 18.71
CA GLU A 161 -8.15 2.80 18.56
C GLU A 161 -8.51 1.90 17.36
N GLN A 162 -7.49 1.46 16.62
CA GLN A 162 -7.66 0.64 15.41
C GLN A 162 -6.93 -0.70 15.48
N GLY A 163 -6.31 -1.01 16.62
CA GLY A 163 -5.48 -2.20 16.78
C GLY A 163 -4.16 -2.13 16.02
N PHE A 164 -3.57 -0.93 15.92
CA PHE A 164 -2.21 -0.74 15.46
C PHE A 164 -1.23 -0.90 16.60
N TRP A 165 -0.02 -1.35 16.28
CA TRP A 165 1.07 -1.52 17.23
C TRP A 165 2.30 -0.76 16.75
N TYR A 166 3.11 -0.31 17.69
CA TYR A 166 4.41 0.27 17.41
C TYR A 166 5.42 -0.22 18.44
N VAL A 167 6.71 -0.17 18.08
CA VAL A 167 7.78 -0.43 19.03
C VAL A 167 8.11 0.89 19.73
N ASP A 168 7.94 0.91 21.04
CA ASP A 168 8.32 2.08 21.83
C ASP A 168 9.83 2.27 21.76
N PRO A 169 10.33 3.45 21.35
CA PRO A 169 11.75 3.65 21.11
C PRO A 169 12.59 3.63 22.40
N ASP A 170 11.99 3.94 23.56
CA ASP A 170 12.68 3.99 24.84
C ASP A 170 12.71 2.61 25.50
N THR A 171 11.56 1.92 25.56
CA THR A 171 11.46 0.59 26.19
C THR A 171 11.86 -0.54 25.25
N LYS A 172 11.78 -0.32 23.93
CA LYS A 172 11.93 -1.32 22.85
C LYS A 172 10.88 -2.42 22.88
N GLU A 173 9.76 -2.17 23.55
CA GLU A 173 8.64 -3.11 23.64
C GLU A 173 7.56 -2.79 22.61
N LEU A 174 6.87 -3.83 22.16
CA LEU A 174 5.71 -3.68 21.27
C LEU A 174 4.49 -3.25 22.09
N VAL A 175 3.91 -2.10 21.77
CA VAL A 175 2.78 -1.51 22.49
C VAL A 175 1.66 -1.11 21.54
N SER A 176 0.40 -1.16 22.01
CA SER A 176 -0.75 -0.74 21.20
C SER A 176 -0.74 0.78 21.02
N SER A 177 -1.12 1.22 19.83
CA SER A 177 -1.34 2.64 19.57
C SER A 177 -2.58 3.13 20.31
N PRO A 178 -2.50 4.24 21.06
CA PRO A 178 -3.64 4.76 21.82
C PRO A 178 -4.77 5.27 20.92
N ASP A 179 -4.45 5.70 19.70
CA ASP A 179 -5.42 6.23 18.74
C ASP A 179 -4.98 6.04 17.27
N SER A 180 -5.74 6.61 16.34
CA SER A 180 -5.52 6.46 14.89
C SER A 180 -4.40 7.33 14.30
N TYR A 181 -4.02 8.44 14.96
CA TYR A 181 -3.23 9.51 14.33
C TYR A 181 -2.01 9.96 15.15
N SER A 182 -1.95 9.72 16.46
CA SER A 182 -0.75 10.01 17.28
C SER A 182 0.44 9.12 16.90
N ARG A 183 0.17 7.85 16.55
CA ARG A 183 1.09 6.92 15.89
C ARG A 183 0.49 6.51 14.55
N PRO A 184 0.62 7.34 13.50
CA PRO A 184 -0.07 7.10 12.25
C PRO A 184 0.41 5.79 11.59
N SER A 185 -0.39 5.25 10.67
CA SER A 185 0.03 4.17 9.75
C SER A 185 0.44 4.76 8.40
N PRO A 186 1.71 5.13 8.18
CA PRO A 186 2.14 5.78 6.95
C PRO A 186 2.81 4.81 5.96
N HIS A 187 2.73 3.50 6.20
CA HIS A 187 3.37 2.47 5.38
C HIS A 187 2.47 2.06 4.21
N ALA A 188 3.04 1.89 3.02
CA ALA A 188 2.25 1.46 1.86
C ALA A 188 2.20 -0.06 1.68
N CYS A 189 3.24 -0.74 2.14
CA CYS A 189 3.46 -2.14 1.82
C CYS A 189 3.49 -2.96 3.11
N PHE A 190 2.68 -4.01 3.16
CA PHE A 190 2.70 -4.99 4.24
C PHE A 190 2.82 -6.40 3.67
N ILE A 191 3.53 -7.24 4.40
CA ILE A 191 3.56 -8.69 4.20
C ILE A 191 2.94 -9.30 5.45
N GLN A 192 1.99 -10.22 5.29
CA GLN A 192 1.30 -10.85 6.42
C GLN A 192 1.42 -12.36 6.34
N SER A 193 1.64 -12.99 7.50
CA SER A 193 1.53 -14.44 7.61
C SER A 193 0.07 -14.88 7.78
N VAL A 194 -0.16 -16.14 7.42
CA VAL A 194 -1.42 -16.83 7.70
C VAL A 194 -1.14 -18.27 8.11
N LYS A 195 -1.76 -18.70 9.20
CA LYS A 195 -1.76 -20.07 9.69
C LYS A 195 -2.98 -20.81 9.16
N ASP A 196 -2.86 -22.12 9.01
CA ASP A 196 -3.96 -23.03 8.68
C ASP A 196 -4.90 -23.24 9.89
N ASP A 197 -5.50 -22.13 10.32
CA ASP A 197 -6.45 -22.00 11.43
C ASP A 197 -7.57 -21.06 10.99
N LEU A 198 -8.81 -21.37 11.35
CA LEU A 198 -9.95 -20.59 10.88
C LEU A 198 -10.12 -19.25 11.61
N VAL A 199 -10.06 -19.23 12.95
CA VAL A 199 -10.58 -18.10 13.76
C VAL A 199 -9.63 -17.60 14.84
N ASN A 200 -8.55 -18.33 15.15
CA ASN A 200 -7.59 -17.88 16.15
C ASN A 200 -6.64 -16.82 15.59
N GLU A 201 -5.86 -16.20 16.48
CA GLU A 201 -4.86 -15.20 16.13
C GLU A 201 -3.84 -15.74 15.10
N GLY A 202 -3.64 -14.98 14.02
CA GLY A 202 -2.83 -15.40 12.88
C GLY A 202 -3.54 -16.38 11.92
N GLY A 203 -4.78 -16.76 12.18
CA GLY A 203 -5.62 -17.57 11.29
C GLY A 203 -6.25 -16.76 10.15
N ILE A 204 -7.12 -17.43 9.39
CA ILE A 204 -7.74 -16.91 8.16
C ILE A 204 -8.66 -15.71 8.44
N MET A 205 -9.58 -15.82 9.40
CA MET A 205 -10.52 -14.72 9.71
C MET A 205 -9.84 -13.54 10.40
N ASP A 206 -8.80 -13.82 11.19
CA ASP A 206 -7.97 -12.78 11.79
C ASP A 206 -7.18 -12.02 10.70
N LEU A 207 -6.62 -12.72 9.70
CA LEU A 207 -5.99 -12.07 8.53
C LEU A 207 -6.94 -11.07 7.88
N TRP A 208 -8.19 -11.43 7.59
CA TRP A 208 -9.15 -10.51 6.99
C TRP A 208 -9.41 -9.27 7.84
N THR A 209 -9.42 -9.43 9.16
CA THR A 209 -9.56 -8.30 10.10
C THR A 209 -8.33 -7.39 10.06
N ARG A 210 -7.12 -7.97 10.06
CA ARG A 210 -5.86 -7.22 9.96
C ARG A 210 -5.74 -6.50 8.62
N GLU A 211 -6.08 -7.15 7.51
CA GLU A 211 -6.11 -6.54 6.18
C GLU A 211 -7.10 -5.39 6.10
N ALA A 212 -8.30 -5.54 6.67
CA ALA A 212 -9.31 -4.48 6.69
C ALA A 212 -8.81 -3.21 7.40
N ARG A 213 -8.08 -3.37 8.52
CA ARG A 213 -7.43 -2.26 9.24
C ARG A 213 -6.40 -1.57 8.35
N LEU A 214 -5.54 -2.33 7.67
CA LEU A 214 -4.52 -1.78 6.77
C LEU A 214 -5.13 -1.05 5.56
N PHE A 215 -6.13 -1.66 4.91
CA PHE A 215 -6.82 -1.07 3.78
C PHE A 215 -7.48 0.25 4.16
N LYS A 216 -8.19 0.29 5.30
CA LYS A 216 -8.83 1.52 5.82
C LYS A 216 -7.88 2.72 5.85
N PHE A 217 -6.59 2.50 6.14
CA PHE A 217 -5.59 3.56 6.26
C PHE A 217 -4.72 3.76 5.01
N GLY A 218 -5.03 3.10 3.89
CA GLY A 218 -4.40 3.37 2.60
C GLY A 218 -3.30 2.38 2.21
N SER A 219 -3.06 1.35 3.02
CA SER A 219 -1.97 0.40 2.83
C SER A 219 -2.41 -0.78 1.96
N GLY A 220 -1.44 -1.43 1.31
CA GLY A 220 -1.62 -2.68 0.60
C GLY A 220 -0.96 -3.84 1.34
N THR A 221 -1.49 -5.05 1.16
CA THR A 221 -1.05 -6.26 1.88
C THR A 221 -0.81 -7.42 0.93
N GLY A 222 0.15 -8.27 1.24
CA GLY A 222 0.34 -9.52 0.51
C GLY A 222 0.66 -10.69 1.43
N THR A 223 0.14 -11.86 1.02
CA THR A 223 0.17 -13.07 1.84
C THR A 223 0.40 -14.27 0.94
N ASN A 224 1.27 -15.18 1.39
CA ASN A 224 1.39 -16.51 0.80
C ASN A 224 0.44 -17.47 1.53
N PHE A 225 -0.53 -18.01 0.80
CA PHE A 225 -1.58 -18.87 1.33
C PHE A 225 -1.23 -20.36 1.27
N SER A 226 0.00 -20.70 0.89
CA SER A 226 0.45 -22.09 0.71
C SER A 226 0.48 -22.91 2.00
N SER A 227 0.37 -22.28 3.16
CA SER A 227 0.22 -22.96 4.45
C SER A 227 -1.18 -23.56 4.62
N ILE A 228 -2.21 -23.00 3.96
CA ILE A 228 -3.60 -23.42 4.09
C ILE A 228 -3.77 -24.76 3.39
N ARG A 229 -4.47 -25.70 4.03
CA ARG A 229 -4.69 -27.03 3.46
C ARG A 229 -5.61 -26.99 2.23
N ALA A 230 -5.33 -27.84 1.26
CA ALA A 230 -6.07 -27.95 0.02
C ALA A 230 -7.47 -28.54 0.18
N GLU A 231 -8.30 -28.43 -0.86
CA GLU A 231 -9.65 -28.99 -0.85
C GLU A 231 -9.61 -30.49 -0.57
N GLY A 232 -10.52 -31.01 0.25
CA GLY A 232 -10.61 -32.45 0.50
C GLY A 232 -9.61 -33.00 1.53
N GLU A 233 -8.62 -32.21 1.97
CA GLU A 233 -7.72 -32.59 3.07
C GLU A 233 -8.50 -32.75 4.40
N PRO A 234 -8.09 -33.67 5.29
CA PRO A 234 -8.84 -33.96 6.52
C PRO A 234 -8.86 -32.79 7.52
N LEU A 235 -9.94 -32.69 8.29
CA LEU A 235 -10.08 -31.76 9.42
C LEU A 235 -9.99 -32.49 10.77
N SER A 236 -9.52 -31.79 11.81
CA SER A 236 -9.33 -32.37 13.16
C SER A 236 -10.65 -32.82 13.81
N GLY A 237 -11.75 -32.10 13.59
CA GLY A 237 -13.08 -32.45 14.07
C GLY A 237 -13.83 -33.49 13.21
N GLY A 238 -13.17 -34.07 12.20
CA GLY A 238 -13.80 -34.87 11.17
C GLY A 238 -14.31 -34.02 9.99
N GLY A 239 -14.50 -34.67 8.83
CA GLY A 239 -14.83 -33.98 7.58
C GLY A 239 -13.62 -33.61 6.73
N LYS A 240 -13.83 -32.71 5.76
CA LYS A 240 -12.86 -32.33 4.74
C LYS A 240 -12.82 -30.81 4.56
N SER A 241 -11.64 -30.28 4.27
CA SER A 241 -11.42 -28.87 3.94
C SER A 241 -12.15 -28.45 2.66
N SER A 242 -12.63 -27.21 2.63
CA SER A 242 -13.14 -26.54 1.42
C SER A 242 -12.03 -25.99 0.51
N GLY A 243 -10.77 -26.11 0.92
CA GLY A 243 -9.59 -25.72 0.15
C GLY A 243 -9.29 -24.22 0.17
N VAL A 244 -8.08 -23.87 -0.28
CA VAL A 244 -7.59 -22.48 -0.23
C VAL A 244 -8.46 -21.56 -1.09
N MET A 245 -8.94 -22.06 -2.24
CA MET A 245 -9.72 -21.29 -3.21
C MET A 245 -11.04 -20.76 -2.63
N SER A 246 -11.67 -21.51 -1.72
CA SER A 246 -12.89 -21.07 -1.04
C SER A 246 -12.64 -19.83 -0.16
N PHE A 247 -11.52 -19.80 0.56
CA PHE A 247 -11.15 -18.66 1.39
C PHE A 247 -10.64 -17.47 0.58
N LEU A 248 -9.93 -17.71 -0.52
CA LEU A 248 -9.51 -16.65 -1.43
C LEU A 248 -10.71 -15.91 -2.04
N LYS A 249 -11.80 -16.60 -2.36
CA LYS A 249 -13.06 -15.98 -2.80
C LYS A 249 -13.68 -15.08 -1.73
N ILE A 250 -13.57 -15.44 -0.44
CA ILE A 250 -14.02 -14.59 0.67
C ILE A 250 -13.12 -13.34 0.76
N GLY A 251 -11.80 -13.53 0.73
CA GLY A 251 -10.82 -12.45 0.78
C GLY A 251 -10.97 -11.45 -0.37
N ASP A 252 -11.23 -11.93 -1.58
CA ASP A 252 -11.52 -11.09 -2.76
C ASP A 252 -12.75 -10.20 -2.53
N ARG A 253 -13.83 -10.75 -1.98
CA ARG A 253 -15.04 -9.97 -1.65
C ARG A 253 -14.80 -8.96 -0.54
N ALA A 254 -14.04 -9.35 0.48
CA ALA A 254 -13.67 -8.46 1.58
C ALA A 254 -12.84 -7.26 1.05
N ALA A 255 -11.84 -7.52 0.22
CA ALA A 255 -11.02 -6.48 -0.40
C ALA A 255 -11.84 -5.54 -1.29
N GLY A 256 -12.77 -6.08 -2.09
CA GLY A 256 -13.66 -5.28 -2.95
C GLY A 256 -14.65 -4.38 -2.20
N ALA A 257 -15.03 -4.75 -0.97
CA ALA A 257 -15.95 -3.96 -0.14
C ALA A 257 -15.28 -2.78 0.58
N ILE A 258 -13.95 -2.81 0.73
CA ILE A 258 -13.22 -1.83 1.54
C ILE A 258 -12.57 -0.77 0.65
N LYS A 259 -12.94 0.49 0.90
CA LYS A 259 -12.32 1.65 0.26
C LYS A 259 -11.07 2.07 1.01
N SER A 260 -9.95 2.18 0.29
CA SER A 260 -8.64 2.39 0.88
C SER A 260 -8.38 3.86 1.23
N GLY A 261 -7.89 4.11 2.47
CA GLY A 261 -7.57 5.45 2.97
C GLY A 261 -8.78 6.38 3.13
N GLY A 262 -10.01 5.84 3.18
CA GLY A 262 -11.24 6.64 3.17
C GLY A 262 -11.49 7.40 1.86
N THR A 263 -10.72 7.11 0.80
CA THR A 263 -10.85 7.71 -0.53
C THR A 263 -11.50 6.72 -1.52
N THR A 264 -11.74 7.11 -2.77
CA THR A 264 -12.34 6.23 -3.80
C THR A 264 -11.41 5.11 -4.32
N ARG A 265 -10.27 4.83 -3.69
CA ARG A 265 -9.31 3.82 -4.15
C ARG A 265 -9.71 2.41 -3.66
N ARG A 266 -9.60 1.39 -4.51
CA ARG A 266 -9.78 -0.02 -4.13
C ARG A 266 -8.63 -0.51 -3.24
N ALA A 267 -8.91 -1.45 -2.35
CA ALA A 267 -7.87 -2.17 -1.62
C ALA A 267 -6.88 -2.85 -2.57
N ALA A 268 -5.61 -2.90 -2.17
CA ALA A 268 -4.55 -3.54 -2.95
C ALA A 268 -4.07 -4.80 -2.22
N LYS A 269 -4.27 -5.96 -2.83
CA LYS A 269 -3.96 -7.27 -2.24
C LYS A 269 -3.08 -8.10 -3.16
N MET A 270 -2.05 -8.77 -2.61
CA MET A 270 -1.32 -9.85 -3.27
C MET A 270 -1.69 -11.20 -2.65
N VAL A 271 -1.99 -12.17 -3.51
CA VAL A 271 -2.25 -13.56 -3.15
C VAL A 271 -1.19 -14.43 -3.81
N ILE A 272 -0.46 -15.18 -3.00
CA ILE A 272 0.61 -16.06 -3.50
C ILE A 272 0.29 -17.51 -3.18
N LEU A 273 0.59 -18.40 -4.13
CA LEU A 273 0.54 -19.84 -3.95
C LEU A 273 1.78 -20.52 -4.53
N ASP A 274 2.34 -21.47 -3.79
CA ASP A 274 3.54 -22.23 -4.16
C ASP A 274 3.18 -23.30 -5.19
N MET A 275 4.10 -23.57 -6.12
CA MET A 275 3.84 -24.46 -7.27
C MET A 275 3.51 -25.92 -6.90
N ASP A 276 3.85 -26.37 -5.69
CA ASP A 276 3.56 -27.71 -5.19
C ASP A 276 2.25 -27.78 -4.41
N HIS A 277 1.50 -26.69 -4.28
CA HIS A 277 0.22 -26.70 -3.59
C HIS A 277 -0.83 -27.54 -4.36
N PRO A 278 -1.63 -28.39 -3.72
CA PRO A 278 -2.57 -29.25 -4.44
C PRO A 278 -3.67 -28.52 -5.23
N ASP A 279 -4.06 -27.33 -4.79
CA ASP A 279 -5.04 -26.48 -5.50
C ASP A 279 -4.40 -25.58 -6.59
N ILE A 280 -3.12 -25.78 -6.95
CA ILE A 280 -2.38 -24.87 -7.85
C ILE A 280 -2.99 -24.75 -9.26
N GLU A 281 -3.56 -25.83 -9.80
CA GLU A 281 -4.18 -25.80 -11.13
C GLU A 281 -5.44 -24.92 -11.15
N GLU A 282 -6.26 -24.96 -10.10
CA GLU A 282 -7.42 -24.06 -9.97
C GLU A 282 -6.95 -22.62 -9.77
N PHE A 283 -5.95 -22.40 -8.91
CA PHE A 283 -5.41 -21.06 -8.65
C PHE A 283 -4.87 -20.39 -9.92
N ILE A 284 -4.08 -21.10 -10.73
CA ILE A 284 -3.54 -20.59 -12.00
C ILE A 284 -4.66 -20.16 -12.95
N ASN A 285 -5.71 -20.97 -13.07
CA ASN A 285 -6.79 -20.71 -14.03
C ASN A 285 -7.89 -19.78 -13.50
N TRP A 286 -7.88 -19.45 -12.20
CA TRP A 286 -9.00 -18.80 -11.54
C TRP A 286 -9.44 -17.53 -12.23
N LYS A 287 -8.56 -16.52 -12.35
CA LYS A 287 -8.94 -15.25 -12.99
C LYS A 287 -9.30 -15.39 -14.46
N ARG A 288 -8.59 -16.24 -15.20
CA ARG A 288 -8.90 -16.49 -16.63
C ARG A 288 -10.34 -16.97 -16.80
N LEU A 289 -10.75 -17.94 -15.99
CA LEU A 289 -12.10 -18.50 -16.05
C LEU A 289 -13.16 -17.49 -15.58
N GLU A 290 -12.85 -16.66 -14.58
CA GLU A 290 -13.74 -15.58 -14.13
C GLU A 290 -13.88 -14.48 -15.20
N GLU A 291 -12.82 -14.15 -15.93
CA GLU A 291 -12.90 -13.24 -17.08
C GLU A 291 -13.75 -13.81 -18.21
N GLU A 292 -13.66 -15.11 -18.51
CA GLU A 292 -14.52 -15.73 -19.51
C GLU A 292 -16.01 -15.61 -19.13
N LYS A 293 -16.33 -15.78 -17.83
CA LYS A 293 -17.69 -15.54 -17.30
C LYS A 293 -18.10 -14.08 -17.50
N ALA A 294 -17.26 -13.11 -17.15
CA ALA A 294 -17.55 -11.69 -17.35
C ALA A 294 -17.78 -11.36 -18.84
N LYS A 295 -16.95 -11.89 -19.74
CA LYS A 295 -17.10 -11.73 -21.21
C LYS A 295 -18.43 -12.28 -21.72
N VAL A 296 -18.90 -13.41 -21.19
CA VAL A 296 -20.21 -13.98 -21.52
C VAL A 296 -21.34 -13.07 -21.03
N LEU A 297 -21.27 -12.56 -19.81
CA LEU A 297 -22.27 -11.65 -19.23
C LEU A 297 -22.36 -10.32 -20.00
N ILE A 298 -21.22 -9.78 -20.44
CA ILE A 298 -21.18 -8.58 -21.29
C ILE A 298 -21.81 -8.88 -22.65
N LYS A 299 -21.35 -9.94 -23.32
CA LYS A 299 -21.73 -10.24 -24.70
C LYS A 299 -23.20 -10.64 -24.85
N TYR A 300 -23.73 -11.42 -23.91
CA TYR A 300 -25.07 -12.00 -24.01
C TYR A 300 -26.04 -11.54 -22.93
N GLY A 301 -25.54 -11.02 -21.80
CA GLY A 301 -26.36 -10.50 -20.70
C GLY A 301 -26.67 -9.00 -20.79
N GLY A 302 -26.07 -8.28 -21.74
CA GLY A 302 -26.30 -6.83 -21.93
C GLY A 302 -25.66 -5.96 -20.85
N LEU A 303 -24.76 -6.52 -20.03
CA LEU A 303 -24.02 -5.76 -19.03
C LEU A 303 -22.91 -4.92 -19.69
N THR A 304 -22.54 -3.81 -19.03
CA THR A 304 -21.50 -2.92 -19.54
C THR A 304 -20.12 -3.58 -19.49
N SER A 305 -19.25 -3.20 -20.42
CA SER A 305 -17.83 -3.62 -20.43
C SER A 305 -16.94 -2.80 -19.49
N ASP A 306 -17.53 -1.94 -18.66
CA ASP A 306 -16.81 -1.19 -17.64
C ASP A 306 -16.26 -2.17 -16.59
N PHE A 307 -14.97 -2.05 -16.26
CA PHE A 307 -14.32 -2.87 -15.24
C PHE A 307 -14.87 -2.61 -13.83
N ASN A 308 -15.56 -1.49 -13.61
CA ASN A 308 -16.34 -1.22 -12.39
C ASN A 308 -17.82 -1.62 -12.53
N GLY A 309 -18.23 -2.10 -13.70
CA GLY A 309 -19.60 -2.48 -14.00
C GLY A 309 -20.01 -3.80 -13.38
N GLU A 310 -21.32 -4.07 -13.42
CA GLU A 310 -21.97 -5.21 -12.77
C GLU A 310 -21.36 -6.57 -13.18
N ALA A 311 -20.91 -6.72 -14.43
CA ALA A 311 -20.28 -7.95 -14.92
C ALA A 311 -19.03 -8.32 -14.11
N TYR A 312 -18.17 -7.35 -13.82
CA TYR A 312 -16.96 -7.56 -13.03
C TYR A 312 -17.25 -7.61 -11.53
N GLN A 313 -18.30 -6.94 -11.08
CA GLN A 313 -18.74 -7.03 -9.68
C GLN A 313 -19.32 -8.40 -9.33
N THR A 314 -19.82 -9.19 -10.29
CA THR A 314 -20.41 -10.52 -9.99
C THR A 314 -19.38 -11.65 -10.01
N VAL A 315 -18.26 -11.51 -10.72
CA VAL A 315 -17.19 -12.52 -10.76
C VAL A 315 -16.20 -12.36 -9.60
N SER A 316 -15.35 -13.37 -9.39
CA SER A 316 -14.37 -13.41 -8.31
C SER A 316 -12.93 -13.19 -8.80
N GLY A 317 -12.02 -12.97 -7.86
CA GLY A 317 -10.59 -12.83 -8.10
C GLY A 317 -10.19 -11.51 -8.78
N GLN A 318 -11.03 -10.48 -8.70
CA GLN A 318 -10.79 -9.18 -9.36
C GLN A 318 -10.15 -8.14 -8.43
N ASN A 319 -10.11 -8.40 -7.12
CA ASN A 319 -9.65 -7.46 -6.09
C ASN A 319 -8.28 -7.85 -5.49
N SER A 320 -7.53 -8.72 -6.16
CA SER A 320 -6.15 -9.07 -5.82
C SER A 320 -5.29 -9.22 -7.06
N ASN A 321 -3.99 -9.01 -6.93
CA ASN A 321 -3.00 -9.58 -7.83
C ASN A 321 -2.71 -11.01 -7.37
N ASN A 322 -2.63 -11.96 -8.30
CA ASN A 322 -2.33 -13.34 -7.99
C ASN A 322 -0.95 -13.68 -8.54
N SER A 323 -0.12 -14.36 -7.76
CA SER A 323 1.19 -14.82 -8.22
C SER A 323 1.46 -16.25 -7.80
N VAL A 324 2.06 -17.02 -8.71
CA VAL A 324 2.61 -18.33 -8.37
C VAL A 324 4.05 -18.18 -7.94
N ARG A 325 4.46 -18.93 -6.91
CA ARG A 325 5.81 -18.90 -6.38
C ARG A 325 6.59 -20.12 -6.85
N VAL A 326 7.57 -19.88 -7.70
CA VAL A 326 8.33 -20.88 -8.45
C VAL A 326 9.74 -21.04 -7.88
N THR A 327 10.23 -22.28 -7.82
CA THR A 327 11.61 -22.59 -7.42
C THR A 327 12.50 -22.84 -8.63
N ALA A 328 13.82 -22.76 -8.44
CA ALA A 328 14.78 -23.15 -9.47
C ALA A 328 14.60 -24.63 -9.87
N GLU A 329 14.22 -25.50 -8.94
CA GLU A 329 13.94 -26.92 -9.22
C GLU A 329 12.71 -27.10 -10.12
N PHE A 330 11.62 -26.38 -9.86
CA PHE A 330 10.45 -26.40 -10.76
C PHE A 330 10.85 -26.02 -12.19
N LEU A 331 11.62 -24.94 -12.37
CA LEU A 331 12.08 -24.50 -13.69
C LEU A 331 13.01 -25.52 -14.36
N ARG A 332 13.85 -26.25 -13.60
CA ARG A 332 14.62 -27.38 -14.13
C ARG A 332 13.70 -28.48 -14.65
N ARG A 333 12.66 -28.85 -13.89
CA ARG A 333 11.66 -29.84 -14.32
C ARG A 333 10.89 -29.41 -15.56
N VAL A 334 10.55 -28.12 -15.68
CA VAL A 334 9.95 -27.58 -16.92
C VAL A 334 10.89 -27.80 -18.12
N LYS A 335 12.19 -27.49 -17.98
CA LYS A 335 13.16 -27.66 -19.07
C LYS A 335 13.30 -29.13 -19.49
N THR A 336 13.33 -30.06 -18.53
CA THR A 336 13.54 -31.49 -18.79
C THR A 336 12.27 -32.30 -19.03
N ASP A 337 11.09 -31.67 -19.07
CA ASP A 337 9.79 -32.36 -19.11
C ASP A 337 9.58 -33.36 -17.94
N GLY A 338 10.13 -32.97 -16.79
CA GLY A 338 10.06 -33.74 -15.56
C GLY A 338 8.69 -33.68 -14.90
N ASP A 339 8.49 -34.64 -13.99
CA ASP A 339 7.33 -34.68 -13.11
C ASP A 339 7.47 -33.67 -11.96
N TRP A 340 6.32 -33.26 -11.42
CA TRP A 340 6.17 -32.33 -10.32
C TRP A 340 5.08 -32.83 -9.38
N ASP A 341 5.42 -32.97 -8.10
CA ASP A 341 4.50 -33.47 -7.09
C ASP A 341 3.73 -32.32 -6.44
N LEU A 342 2.43 -32.54 -6.28
CA LEU A 342 1.55 -31.68 -5.51
C LEU A 342 1.34 -32.29 -4.12
N ILE A 343 1.66 -31.54 -3.07
CA ILE A 343 1.90 -32.07 -1.72
C ILE A 343 0.86 -31.52 -0.74
N GLU A 344 0.12 -32.40 -0.09
CA GLU A 344 -0.87 -32.05 0.94
C GLU A 344 -0.21 -31.35 2.14
N ARG A 345 -0.83 -30.27 2.63
CA ARG A 345 -0.26 -29.47 3.74
C ARG A 345 -0.48 -30.12 5.10
N SER A 346 -1.58 -30.85 5.27
CA SER A 346 -1.93 -31.52 6.52
C SER A 346 -1.21 -32.86 6.71
N THR A 347 -0.87 -33.57 5.62
CA THR A 347 -0.29 -34.93 5.68
C THR A 347 1.13 -35.03 5.16
N GLY A 348 1.60 -34.06 4.37
CA GLY A 348 2.90 -34.10 3.68
C GLY A 348 2.99 -35.13 2.55
N LYS A 349 1.88 -35.79 2.19
CA LYS A 349 1.86 -36.82 1.15
C LYS A 349 1.67 -36.19 -0.23
N VAL A 350 2.23 -36.85 -1.25
CA VAL A 350 1.93 -36.52 -2.65
C VAL A 350 0.48 -36.86 -2.93
N ARG A 351 -0.33 -35.84 -3.25
CA ARG A 351 -1.71 -36.01 -3.71
C ARG A 351 -1.75 -36.44 -5.17
N LYS A 352 -0.96 -35.76 -5.99
CA LYS A 352 -0.97 -35.90 -7.45
C LYS A 352 0.40 -35.52 -8.00
N THR A 353 0.87 -36.29 -8.97
CA THR A 353 2.04 -35.94 -9.77
C THR A 353 1.58 -35.45 -11.14
N VAL A 354 2.12 -34.32 -11.60
CA VAL A 354 1.81 -33.71 -12.90
C VAL A 354 3.09 -33.40 -13.67
N LYS A 355 3.01 -33.17 -14.97
CA LYS A 355 4.15 -32.65 -15.73
C LYS A 355 4.41 -31.19 -15.39
N ALA A 356 5.66 -30.84 -15.10
CA ALA A 356 6.02 -29.44 -14.84
C ALA A 356 5.71 -28.54 -16.05
N ARG A 357 5.93 -29.03 -17.28
CA ARG A 357 5.56 -28.32 -18.52
C ARG A 357 4.05 -28.09 -18.67
N HIS A 358 3.24 -29.00 -18.13
CA HIS A 358 1.78 -28.84 -18.13
C HIS A 358 1.37 -27.65 -17.27
N LEU A 359 1.88 -27.54 -16.05
CA LEU A 359 1.64 -26.37 -15.19
C LEU A 359 2.21 -25.08 -15.81
N TRP A 360 3.42 -25.13 -16.36
CA TRP A 360 4.05 -23.97 -17.01
C TRP A 360 3.22 -23.43 -18.18
N ARG A 361 2.67 -24.33 -19.01
CA ARG A 361 1.80 -23.94 -20.11
C ARG A 361 0.50 -23.31 -19.61
N GLN A 362 -0.11 -23.84 -18.56
CA GLN A 362 -1.31 -23.22 -17.96
C GLN A 362 -1.02 -21.81 -17.44
N ILE A 363 0.14 -21.58 -16.80
CA ILE A 363 0.57 -20.23 -16.37
C ILE A 363 0.67 -19.29 -17.57
N ALA A 364 1.34 -19.72 -18.64
CA ALA A 364 1.51 -18.90 -19.83
C ALA A 364 0.18 -18.58 -20.53
N GLU A 365 -0.72 -19.56 -20.64
CA GLU A 365 -2.05 -19.40 -21.23
C GLU A 365 -2.93 -18.46 -20.39
N ALA A 366 -2.93 -18.60 -19.07
CA ALA A 366 -3.66 -17.71 -18.17
C ALA A 366 -3.11 -16.28 -18.21
N ALA A 367 -1.80 -16.10 -18.10
CA ALA A 367 -1.15 -14.80 -18.17
C ALA A 367 -1.38 -14.12 -19.53
N TRP A 368 -1.37 -14.87 -20.63
CA TRP A 368 -1.74 -14.33 -21.94
C TRP A 368 -3.21 -13.89 -22.01
N ALA A 369 -4.11 -14.63 -21.38
CA ALA A 369 -5.54 -14.39 -21.45
C ALA A 369 -6.02 -13.23 -20.56
N CYS A 370 -5.42 -13.05 -19.38
CA CYS A 370 -5.88 -12.10 -18.35
C CYS A 370 -4.77 -11.39 -17.55
N ALA A 371 -3.50 -11.49 -17.95
CA ALA A 371 -2.34 -10.93 -17.24
C ALA A 371 -2.05 -11.50 -15.84
N ASP A 372 -2.75 -12.56 -15.43
CA ASP A 372 -2.56 -13.29 -14.17
C ASP A 372 -2.49 -14.81 -14.38
N PRO A 373 -1.80 -15.57 -13.51
CA PRO A 373 -1.02 -15.08 -12.38
C PRO A 373 0.34 -14.53 -12.80
N GLY A 374 0.87 -13.59 -12.01
CA GLY A 374 2.29 -13.22 -12.02
C GLY A 374 3.17 -14.36 -11.49
N MET A 375 4.49 -14.14 -11.46
CA MET A 375 5.45 -15.12 -10.96
C MET A 375 6.42 -14.52 -9.96
N GLN A 376 6.73 -15.29 -8.91
CA GLN A 376 7.77 -14.96 -7.93
C GLN A 376 8.82 -16.07 -7.86
N PHE A 377 10.08 -15.72 -8.09
CA PHE A 377 11.18 -16.68 -8.12
C PHE A 377 11.74 -16.92 -6.72
N HIS A 378 11.09 -17.81 -5.97
CA HIS A 378 11.39 -18.12 -4.57
C HIS A 378 12.89 -18.32 -4.29
N THR A 379 13.56 -19.15 -5.10
CA THR A 379 14.98 -19.47 -4.91
C THR A 379 15.85 -18.23 -5.06
N THR A 380 15.68 -17.47 -6.14
CA THR A 380 16.45 -16.24 -6.39
C THR A 380 16.17 -15.18 -5.32
N ILE A 381 14.92 -15.02 -4.90
CA ILE A 381 14.54 -14.07 -3.84
C ILE A 381 15.33 -14.38 -2.54
N ASN A 382 15.38 -15.66 -2.14
CA ASN A 382 16.07 -16.06 -0.93
C ASN A 382 17.60 -16.12 -1.06
N GLU A 383 18.15 -16.35 -2.26
CA GLU A 383 19.60 -16.25 -2.53
C GLU A 383 20.14 -14.84 -2.31
N TRP A 384 19.32 -13.81 -2.55
CA TRP A 384 19.67 -12.40 -2.33
C TRP A 384 19.12 -11.84 -1.02
N HIS A 385 18.65 -12.70 -0.11
CA HIS A 385 18.09 -12.26 1.15
C HIS A 385 19.17 -11.64 2.05
N THR A 386 18.96 -10.38 2.44
CA THR A 386 19.87 -9.61 3.31
C THR A 386 19.74 -9.93 4.80
N SER A 387 18.72 -10.69 5.21
CA SER A 387 18.44 -11.02 6.63
C SER A 387 18.02 -12.48 6.86
N PRO A 388 18.76 -13.47 6.31
CA PRO A 388 18.33 -14.88 6.29
C PRO A 388 18.19 -15.53 7.68
N ALA A 389 18.86 -14.98 8.70
CA ALA A 389 18.71 -15.44 10.08
C ALA A 389 17.31 -15.15 10.67
N GLY A 390 16.58 -14.19 10.10
CA GLY A 390 15.24 -13.81 10.53
C GLY A 390 14.13 -14.72 9.98
N GLY A 391 14.46 -15.59 9.02
CA GLY A 391 13.51 -16.49 8.38
C GLY A 391 13.61 -16.46 6.87
N GLU A 392 12.77 -17.27 6.24
CA GLU A 392 12.66 -17.34 4.79
C GLU A 392 11.68 -16.27 4.29
N ILE A 393 12.01 -15.61 3.18
CA ILE A 393 11.04 -14.73 2.49
C ILE A 393 10.01 -15.64 1.82
N ARG A 394 8.74 -15.50 2.21
CA ARG A 394 7.61 -16.31 1.72
C ARG A 394 6.62 -15.56 0.86
N ALA A 395 6.55 -14.24 1.00
CA ALA A 395 5.57 -13.40 0.31
C ALA A 395 6.21 -12.10 -0.22
N SER A 396 5.36 -11.19 -0.69
CA SER A 396 5.68 -9.82 -1.09
C SER A 396 4.48 -8.92 -0.81
N ASN A 397 4.64 -7.62 -0.94
CA ASN A 397 3.52 -6.67 -1.00
C ASN A 397 2.74 -6.77 -2.35
N PRO A 398 1.63 -6.02 -2.55
CA PRO A 398 0.78 -6.04 -3.75
C PRO A 398 1.48 -5.92 -5.10
N CYS A 399 2.54 -5.10 -5.20
CA CYS A 399 3.22 -4.82 -6.46
C CYS A 399 4.57 -5.57 -6.58
N SER A 400 4.90 -6.42 -5.61
CA SER A 400 6.08 -7.30 -5.60
C SER A 400 7.45 -6.59 -5.58
N GLU A 401 7.50 -5.30 -5.24
CA GLU A 401 8.72 -4.49 -5.06
C GLU A 401 9.31 -4.59 -3.65
N TYR A 402 8.50 -4.97 -2.65
CA TYR A 402 8.95 -5.23 -1.29
C TYR A 402 8.90 -6.74 -0.99
N LEU A 403 10.08 -7.33 -0.82
CA LEU A 403 10.32 -8.75 -0.57
C LEU A 403 11.09 -8.89 0.74
N PHE A 404 10.38 -9.27 1.80
CA PHE A 404 10.96 -9.40 3.14
C PHE A 404 10.20 -10.43 3.97
N LEU A 405 10.52 -10.53 5.26
CA LEU A 405 9.92 -11.46 6.19
C LEU A 405 8.41 -11.19 6.36
N ASP A 406 7.67 -12.23 6.73
CA ASP A 406 6.25 -12.09 7.05
C ASP A 406 6.04 -11.17 8.26
N ASP A 407 4.85 -10.56 8.31
CA ASP A 407 4.43 -9.62 9.37
C ASP A 407 5.33 -8.36 9.48
N THR A 408 5.80 -7.89 8.32
CA THR A 408 6.60 -6.65 8.20
C THR A 408 5.94 -5.61 7.31
N ALA A 409 6.42 -4.37 7.45
CA ALA A 409 5.92 -3.22 6.71
C ALA A 409 7.05 -2.42 6.06
N CYS A 410 6.73 -1.66 5.03
CA CYS A 410 7.68 -0.79 4.33
C CYS A 410 7.05 0.56 3.95
N ASN A 411 7.78 1.62 4.22
CA ASN A 411 7.58 2.97 3.68
C ASN A 411 8.47 3.16 2.45
N LEU A 412 7.94 3.84 1.44
CA LEU A 412 8.62 4.10 0.18
C LEU A 412 8.74 5.60 -0.05
N ALA A 413 9.78 6.00 -0.76
CA ALA A 413 9.93 7.32 -1.33
C ALA A 413 10.53 7.19 -2.73
N SER A 414 10.25 8.18 -3.58
CA SER A 414 10.73 8.21 -4.96
C SER A 414 11.34 9.57 -5.27
N LEU A 415 12.42 9.58 -6.04
CA LEU A 415 13.06 10.78 -6.57
C LEU A 415 12.72 10.91 -8.06
N ASN A 416 12.33 12.10 -8.48
CA ASN A 416 12.13 12.43 -9.88
C ASN A 416 13.47 12.83 -10.50
N LEU A 417 14.18 11.86 -11.09
CA LEU A 417 15.54 12.07 -11.62
C LEU A 417 15.63 13.20 -12.65
N VAL A 418 14.55 13.48 -13.39
CA VAL A 418 14.52 14.57 -14.39
C VAL A 418 14.71 15.95 -13.72
N LYS A 419 14.29 16.11 -12.47
CA LYS A 419 14.49 17.37 -11.72
C LYS A 419 15.92 17.61 -11.26
N PHE A 420 16.78 16.60 -11.38
CA PHE A 420 18.20 16.70 -11.03
C PHE A 420 19.08 16.77 -12.27
N TYR A 421 18.52 16.53 -13.46
CA TYR A 421 19.28 16.58 -14.71
C TYR A 421 19.33 18.00 -15.27
N ASP A 422 20.54 18.47 -15.55
CA ASP A 422 20.84 19.72 -16.24
C ASP A 422 21.01 19.42 -17.75
N ASP A 423 20.05 19.89 -18.54
CA ASP A 423 20.04 19.72 -20.01
C ASP A 423 21.19 20.46 -20.71
N GLU A 424 21.70 21.57 -20.14
CA GLU A 424 22.79 22.35 -20.73
C GLU A 424 24.14 21.66 -20.54
N THR A 425 24.39 21.14 -19.33
CA THR A 425 25.67 20.49 -18.99
C THR A 425 25.66 18.99 -19.24
N GLY A 426 24.47 18.39 -19.41
CA GLY A 426 24.28 16.95 -19.61
C GLY A 426 24.63 16.13 -18.37
N ARG A 427 24.41 16.68 -17.17
CA ARG A 427 24.83 16.08 -15.89
C ARG A 427 23.68 16.07 -14.88
N PHE A 428 23.74 15.11 -13.96
CA PHE A 428 22.89 15.06 -12.76
C PHE A 428 23.53 15.80 -11.58
#